data_AF-A0A7W8QGA5-F1
#
_entry.id   AF-A0A7W8QGA5-F1
#
_cell.length_a   1.000
_cell.length_b   1.000
_cell.length_c   1.000
_cell.angle_alpha   90.00
_cell.angle_beta   90.00
_cell.angle_gamma   90.00
#
_symmetry.space_group_name_H-M   'P 1'
#
loop_
_entity.id
_entity.type
_entity.pdbx_description
1 polymer ?
#
loop_
_entity_poly.entity_id
_entity_poly.type
_entity_poly.pdbx_seq_one_letter_code
_entity_poly.pdbx_strand_id
1 'polypeptide(L)'
;MPDSPVKNSPVKKTRPLDQCGDVYGLLEQIRLRPSLWLPDRSLRDLQNILIGYDAALTVNGLERSGFWPSGPFSDRLHARYGWSTSTGWAGAIERNAGPEEPLQVFFRLLDEYRAEGR
;
A
#
# COMPACT_ATOMS: atom_id res chain seq x y z
N MET A 1 11.13 27.31 36.73
CA MET A 1 11.10 27.02 35.28
C MET A 1 10.12 25.88 35.06
N PRO A 2 9.05 26.04 34.26
CA PRO A 2 8.20 24.92 33.92
C PRO A 2 8.80 24.17 32.73
N ASP A 3 9.10 22.89 32.94
CA ASP A 3 9.39 21.95 31.85
C ASP A 3 8.16 21.82 30.95
N SER A 4 8.40 21.92 29.66
CA SER A 4 7.38 21.86 28.61
C SER A 4 6.73 20.48 28.54
N PRO A 5 5.41 20.37 28.33
CA PRO A 5 4.78 19.08 28.12
C PRO A 5 5.17 18.53 26.74
N VAL A 6 5.82 17.36 26.75
CA VAL A 6 6.03 16.54 25.55
C VAL A 6 4.67 16.32 24.89
N LYS A 7 4.50 16.87 23.68
CA LYS A 7 3.35 16.60 22.82
C LYS A 7 3.39 15.12 22.45
N ASN A 8 2.59 14.31 23.14
CA ASN A 8 2.31 12.94 22.71
C ASN A 8 1.54 13.02 21.38
N SER A 9 2.26 12.75 20.28
CA SER A 9 1.65 12.49 18.98
C SER A 9 0.66 11.32 19.13
N PRO A 10 -0.54 11.38 18.55
CA PRO A 10 -1.52 10.30 18.68
C PRO A 10 -0.97 9.04 18.02
N VAL A 11 -0.74 7.99 18.80
CA VAL A 11 -0.46 6.65 18.29
C VAL A 11 -1.65 6.25 17.42
N LYS A 12 -1.44 6.12 16.10
CA LYS A 12 -2.46 5.63 15.16
C LYS A 12 -2.96 4.27 15.67
N LYS A 13 -4.18 4.22 16.20
CA LYS A 13 -4.78 2.99 16.72
C LYS A 13 -5.10 2.05 15.57
N THR A 14 -4.82 0.76 15.75
CA THR A 14 -5.27 -0.26 14.80
C THR A 14 -6.77 -0.40 14.82
N ARG A 15 -7.38 -0.46 13.65
CA ARG A 15 -8.83 -0.65 13.48
C ARG A 15 -9.11 -2.05 12.93
N PRO A 16 -10.25 -2.66 13.30
CA PRO A 16 -10.68 -3.89 12.65
C PRO A 16 -11.06 -3.63 11.17
N LEU A 17 -11.06 -4.68 10.36
CA LEU A 17 -11.17 -4.59 8.89
C LEU A 17 -12.47 -3.94 8.40
N ASP A 18 -13.58 -4.22 9.08
CA ASP A 18 -14.90 -3.64 8.85
C ASP A 18 -14.93 -2.10 9.01
N GLN A 19 -13.94 -1.53 9.69
CA GLN A 19 -13.81 -0.09 9.95
C GLN A 19 -12.73 0.60 9.10
N CYS A 20 -12.13 -0.11 8.15
CA CYS A 20 -11.12 0.47 7.27
C CYS A 20 -11.72 1.39 6.20
N GLY A 21 -13.00 1.23 5.86
CA GLY A 21 -13.74 2.09 4.92
C GLY A 21 -13.38 1.81 3.44
N ASP A 22 -12.09 1.83 3.10
CA ASP A 22 -11.58 1.58 1.75
C ASP A 22 -10.21 0.87 1.75
N VAL A 23 -9.64 0.68 0.55
CA VAL A 23 -8.31 0.08 0.35
C VAL A 23 -7.21 0.83 1.09
N TYR A 24 -7.30 2.16 1.19
CA TYR A 24 -6.26 2.98 1.81
C TYR A 24 -6.30 2.82 3.33
N GLY A 25 -7.50 2.69 3.90
CA GLY A 25 -7.65 2.33 5.31
C GLY A 25 -7.05 0.96 5.63
N LEU A 26 -7.21 -0.03 4.75
CA LEU A 26 -6.57 -1.34 4.86
C LEU A 26 -5.04 -1.22 4.79
N LEU A 27 -4.51 -0.52 3.78
CA LEU A 27 -3.08 -0.30 3.61
C LEU A 27 -2.45 0.41 4.81
N GLU A 28 -3.17 1.34 5.46
CA GLU A 28 -2.71 1.94 6.71
C GLU A 28 -2.63 0.93 7.86
N GLN A 29 -3.56 -0.04 7.98
CA GLN A 29 -3.45 -1.11 8.99
C GLN A 29 -2.24 -2.01 8.74
N ILE A 30 -2.01 -2.36 7.47
CA ILE A 30 -0.84 -3.16 7.07
C ILE A 30 0.45 -2.38 7.37
N ARG A 31 0.50 -1.08 7.07
CA ARG A 31 1.65 -0.21 7.39
C ARG A 31 1.94 -0.14 8.90
N LEU A 32 0.91 -0.15 9.74
CA LEU A 32 1.06 -0.10 11.19
C LEU A 32 1.55 -1.42 11.79
N ARG A 33 1.19 -2.56 11.20
CA ARG A 33 1.57 -3.90 11.70
C ARG A 33 1.95 -4.86 10.57
N PRO A 34 3.01 -4.58 9.78
CA PRO A 34 3.29 -5.35 8.57
C PRO A 34 3.46 -6.84 8.86
N SER A 35 4.14 -7.21 9.94
CA SER A 35 4.35 -8.60 10.34
C SER A 35 3.08 -9.38 10.71
N LEU A 36 1.97 -8.70 11.04
CA LEU A 36 0.67 -9.36 11.29
C LEU A 36 0.00 -9.81 10.00
N TRP A 37 0.21 -9.05 8.92
CA TRP A 37 -0.46 -9.26 7.63
C TRP A 37 0.44 -9.96 6.62
N LEU A 38 1.74 -9.72 6.73
CA LEU A 38 2.79 -10.14 5.82
C LEU A 38 3.92 -10.74 6.67
N PRO A 39 3.83 -12.03 7.04
CA PRO A 39 4.84 -12.68 7.89
C PRO A 39 6.27 -12.45 7.39
N ASP A 40 6.48 -12.53 6.08
CA ASP A 40 7.78 -12.32 5.42
C ASP A 40 7.94 -10.92 4.81
N ARG A 41 7.01 -9.99 5.09
CA ARG A 41 6.94 -8.66 4.44
C ARG A 41 6.95 -8.73 2.90
N SER A 42 6.50 -9.86 2.37
CA SER A 42 6.45 -10.15 0.94
C SER A 42 5.52 -9.18 0.22
N LEU A 43 6.07 -8.48 -0.76
CA LEU A 43 5.29 -7.54 -1.57
C LEU A 43 4.32 -8.25 -2.50
N ARG A 44 4.66 -9.48 -2.90
CA ARG A 44 3.77 -10.37 -3.63
C ARG A 44 2.56 -10.79 -2.80
N ASP A 45 2.75 -11.08 -1.51
CA ASP A 45 1.63 -11.42 -0.63
C ASP A 45 0.72 -10.21 -0.41
N LEU A 46 1.30 -9.01 -0.29
CA LEU A 46 0.52 -7.78 -0.28
C LEU A 46 -0.31 -7.63 -1.56
N GLN A 47 0.30 -7.85 -2.72
CA GLN A 47 -0.43 -7.80 -4.00
C GLN A 47 -1.56 -8.82 -4.05
N ASN A 48 -1.35 -10.04 -3.57
CA ASN A 48 -2.40 -11.06 -3.49
C ASN A 48 -3.56 -10.66 -2.58
N ILE A 49 -3.29 -10.03 -1.43
CA ILE A 49 -4.32 -9.47 -0.55
C ILE A 49 -5.15 -8.42 -1.30
N LEU A 50 -4.50 -7.51 -2.04
CA LEU A 50 -5.20 -6.46 -2.79
C LEU A 50 -5.99 -7.00 -4.00
N ILE A 51 -5.51 -8.07 -4.64
CA ILE A 51 -6.28 -8.79 -5.68
C ILE A 51 -7.58 -9.33 -5.07
N GLY A 52 -7.51 -9.96 -3.89
CA GLY A 52 -8.68 -10.47 -3.17
C GLY A 52 -9.67 -9.35 -2.82
N TYR A 53 -9.15 -8.20 -2.39
CA TYR A 53 -9.95 -7.01 -2.12
C TYR A 53 -10.68 -6.51 -3.39
N ASP A 54 -9.97 -6.34 -4.51
CA ASP A 54 -10.57 -5.92 -5.79
C ASP A 54 -11.57 -6.94 -6.35
N ALA A 55 -11.31 -8.23 -6.15
CA ALA A 55 -12.24 -9.29 -6.53
C ALA A 55 -13.55 -9.18 -5.73
N ALA A 56 -13.46 -8.97 -4.42
CA ALA A 56 -14.63 -8.75 -3.57
C ALA A 56 -15.41 -7.50 -3.98
N LEU A 57 -14.74 -6.39 -4.29
CA LEU A 57 -15.38 -5.18 -4.81
C LEU A 57 -16.14 -5.47 -6.12
N THR A 58 -15.47 -6.15 -7.06
CA THR A 58 -16.06 -6.48 -8.37
C THR A 58 -17.31 -7.36 -8.21
N VAL A 59 -17.27 -8.40 -7.37
CA VAL A 59 -18.42 -9.28 -7.11
C VAL A 59 -19.60 -8.53 -6.49
N ASN A 60 -19.33 -7.48 -5.72
CA ASN A 60 -20.36 -6.63 -5.12
C ASN A 60 -20.78 -5.45 -6.01
N GLY A 61 -20.30 -5.38 -7.26
CA GLY A 61 -20.63 -4.30 -8.21
C GLY A 61 -20.00 -2.95 -7.87
N LEU A 62 -18.95 -2.95 -7.05
CA LEU A 62 -18.19 -1.75 -6.69
C LEU A 62 -16.98 -1.56 -7.61
N GLU A 63 -16.52 -0.31 -7.73
CA GLU A 63 -15.33 0.04 -8.50
C GLU A 63 -14.06 -0.52 -7.84
N ARG A 64 -13.07 -0.93 -8.64
CA ARG A 64 -11.78 -1.46 -8.15
C ARG A 64 -10.92 -0.35 -7.54
N SER A 65 -10.06 -0.75 -6.63
CA SER A 65 -9.17 0.13 -5.85
C SER A 65 -7.98 0.72 -6.60
N GLY A 66 -7.76 0.31 -7.85
CA GLY A 66 -6.63 0.74 -8.69
C GLY A 66 -5.32 -0.04 -8.48
N PHE A 67 -5.29 -0.97 -7.52
CA PHE A 67 -4.11 -1.77 -7.16
C PHE A 67 -4.05 -3.15 -7.81
N TRP A 68 -4.95 -3.44 -8.76
CA TRP A 68 -4.81 -4.60 -9.63
C TRP A 68 -3.39 -4.67 -10.24
N PRO A 69 -2.79 -5.86 -10.45
CA PRO A 69 -1.41 -5.98 -10.92
C PRO A 69 -1.11 -5.20 -12.20
N SER A 70 -2.09 -5.07 -13.10
CA SER A 70 -2.02 -4.26 -14.33
C SER A 70 -2.95 -3.04 -14.27
N GLY A 71 -3.14 -2.48 -13.08
CA GLY A 71 -4.04 -1.34 -12.85
C GLY A 71 -3.33 0.01 -12.84
N PRO A 72 -4.08 1.09 -12.54
CA PRO A 72 -3.60 2.47 -12.50
C PRO A 72 -2.28 2.68 -11.74
N PHE A 73 -2.09 1.98 -10.61
CA PHE A 73 -0.83 2.10 -9.86
C PHE A 73 0.37 1.58 -10.66
N SER A 74 0.24 0.43 -11.33
CA SER A 74 1.29 -0.11 -12.22
C SER A 74 1.53 0.81 -13.42
N ASP A 75 0.47 1.33 -14.03
CA ASP A 75 0.60 2.23 -15.17
C ASP A 75 1.36 3.50 -14.78
N ARG A 76 1.10 4.04 -13.58
CA ARG A 76 1.84 5.20 -13.05
C ARG A 76 3.31 4.88 -12.81
N LEU A 77 3.65 3.70 -12.28
CA LEU A 77 5.06 3.30 -12.12
C LEU A 77 5.79 3.22 -13.47
N HIS A 78 5.13 2.66 -14.47
CA HIS A 78 5.67 2.59 -15.83
C HIS A 78 5.87 3.99 -16.41
N ALA A 79 4.84 4.84 -16.37
CA ALA A 79 4.89 6.19 -16.94
C ALA A 79 5.93 7.09 -16.26
N ARG A 80 6.07 7.00 -14.93
CA ARG A 80 6.95 7.90 -14.16
C ARG A 80 8.41 7.47 -14.16
N TYR A 81 8.68 6.17 -14.04
CA TYR A 81 10.06 5.66 -13.87
C TYR A 81 10.55 4.80 -15.04
N GLY A 82 9.69 4.51 -16.03
CA GLY A 82 10.01 3.61 -17.13
C GLY A 82 10.13 2.14 -16.69
N TRP A 83 9.65 1.78 -15.50
CA TRP A 83 9.80 0.43 -14.97
C TRP A 83 8.94 -0.57 -15.74
N SER A 84 9.48 -1.78 -15.95
CA SER A 84 8.69 -2.90 -16.47
C SER A 84 7.74 -3.42 -15.40
N THR A 85 6.44 -3.33 -15.70
CA THR A 85 5.32 -3.78 -14.85
C THR A 85 4.64 -5.04 -15.40
N SER A 86 5.28 -5.77 -16.31
CA SER A 86 4.76 -6.99 -16.94
C SER A 86 4.41 -8.09 -15.93
N THR A 87 5.05 -8.06 -14.75
CA THR A 87 4.81 -8.98 -13.63
C THR A 87 4.06 -8.29 -12.47
N GLY A 88 3.37 -7.19 -12.78
CA GLY A 88 2.73 -6.30 -11.81
C GLY A 88 3.68 -5.40 -11.04
N TRP A 89 3.10 -4.44 -10.31
CA TRP A 89 3.83 -3.46 -9.50
C TRP A 89 4.71 -4.09 -8.42
N ALA A 90 4.31 -5.22 -7.81
CA ALA A 90 5.13 -5.87 -6.78
C ALA A 90 6.49 -6.32 -7.33
N GLY A 91 6.48 -7.07 -8.44
CA GLY A 91 7.72 -7.47 -9.10
C GLY A 91 8.50 -6.29 -9.68
N ALA A 92 7.83 -5.23 -10.12
CA ALA A 92 8.50 -4.01 -10.55
C ALA A 92 9.27 -3.34 -9.40
N ILE A 93 8.65 -3.21 -8.23
CA ILE A 93 9.28 -2.62 -7.04
C ILE A 93 10.42 -3.50 -6.55
N GLU A 94 10.23 -4.81 -6.42
CA GLU A 94 11.28 -5.75 -5.99
C GLU A 94 12.55 -5.65 -6.86
N ARG A 95 12.39 -5.46 -8.18
CA ARG A 95 13.53 -5.30 -9.11
C ARG A 95 14.22 -3.94 -9.02
N ASN A 96 13.50 -2.89 -8.61
CA ASN A 96 13.99 -1.51 -8.67
C ASN A 96 14.20 -0.86 -7.29
N ALA A 97 13.93 -1.57 -6.18
CA ALA A 97 14.11 -1.08 -4.82
C ALA A 97 15.58 -0.85 -4.45
N GLY A 98 16.52 -1.48 -5.16
CA GLY A 98 17.95 -1.39 -4.85
C GLY A 98 18.24 -1.95 -3.44
N PRO A 99 18.95 -1.22 -2.57
CA PRO A 99 19.23 -1.66 -1.20
C PRO A 99 18.07 -1.41 -0.21
N GLU A 100 17.04 -0.67 -0.60
CA GLU A 100 15.88 -0.41 0.26
C GLU A 100 14.98 -1.65 0.39
N GLU A 101 14.29 -1.78 1.52
CA GLU A 101 13.31 -2.85 1.70
C GLU A 101 12.09 -2.61 0.76
N PRO A 102 11.68 -3.59 -0.08
CA PRO A 102 10.64 -3.37 -1.09
C PRO A 102 9.29 -2.89 -0.54
N LEU A 103 8.91 -3.31 0.67
CA LEU A 103 7.67 -2.88 1.30
C LEU A 103 7.71 -1.40 1.73
N GLN A 104 8.83 -0.90 2.24
CA GLN A 104 9.04 0.53 2.48
C GLN A 104 8.97 1.33 1.18
N VAL A 105 9.61 0.84 0.10
CA VAL A 105 9.54 1.48 -1.21
C VAL A 105 8.10 1.56 -1.71
N PHE A 106 7.32 0.48 -1.56
CA PHE A 106 5.90 0.49 -1.88
C PHE A 106 5.13 1.57 -1.11
N PHE A 107 5.29 1.69 0.21
CA PHE A 107 4.56 2.71 0.97
C PHE A 107 4.97 4.14 0.59
N ARG A 108 6.23 4.37 0.23
CA ARG A 108 6.67 5.66 -0.31
C ARG A 108 5.99 5.96 -1.65
N LEU A 109 5.99 5.00 -2.57
CA LEU A 109 5.33 5.13 -3.88
C LEU A 109 3.81 5.31 -3.75
N LEU A 110 3.20 4.66 -2.76
CA LEU A 110 1.79 4.84 -2.41
C LEU A 110 1.51 6.27 -1.94
N ASP A 111 2.34 6.82 -1.05
CA ASP A 111 2.21 8.19 -0.56
C ASP A 111 2.31 9.20 -1.72
N GLU A 112 3.26 8.99 -2.65
CA GLU A 112 3.40 9.82 -3.86
C GLU A 112 2.19 9.69 -4.80
N TYR A 113 1.72 8.45 -5.05
CA TYR A 113 0.55 8.18 -5.90
C TYR A 113 -0.70 8.89 -5.37
N ARG A 114 -0.88 8.93 -4.04
CA ARG A 114 -2.01 9.62 -3.40
C ARG A 114 -1.89 11.14 -3.44
N ALA A 115 -0.67 11.68 -3.41
CA ALA A 115 -0.44 13.11 -3.48
C ALA A 115 -0.73 13.69 -4.87
N GLU A 116 -0.50 12.89 -5.92
CA GLU A 116 -0.75 13.27 -7.32
C GLU A 116 -2.23 13.16 -7.74
N GLY A 117 -3.01 12.33 -7.05
CA GLY A 117 -4.44 12.16 -7.31
C GLY A 117 -5.36 13.19 -6.62
N ARG A 118 -4.79 14.25 -6.03
CA ARG A 118 -5.51 15.38 -5.41
C ARG A 118 -5.34 16.64 -6.24
#